data_AF-A0A7J3XH88-F1
#
_entry.id   AF-A0A7J3XH88-F1
#
_cell.length_a   1.000
_cell.length_b   1.000
_cell.length_c   1.000
_cell.angle_alpha   90.00
_cell.angle_beta   90.00
_cell.angle_gamma   90.00
#
_symmetry.space_group_name_H-M   'P 1'
#
loop_
_entity.id
_entity.type
_entity.pdbx_description
1 polymer ?
#
loop_
_entity_poly.entity_id
_entity_poly.type
_entity_poly.pdbx_seq_one_letter_code
_entity_poly.pdbx_strand_id
1 'polypeptide(L)'
;MPLEVYEEKWIRKLRAARPKWIAMVKRAESLDAYVKGIAAVTGLPESTIRASFPARNWAEFQANAERYVDIWISKIEAAYRLKKWSTNYKAAFSTTG
;
A
#
# COMPACT_ATOMS: atom_id res chain seq x y z
N MET A 1 -21.69 -10.57 8.75
CA MET A 1 -21.40 -9.12 8.86
C MET A 1 -21.07 -8.63 7.46
N PRO A 2 -21.70 -7.55 6.96
CA PRO A 2 -21.46 -7.05 5.59
C PRO A 2 -19.98 -6.65 5.38
N LEU A 3 -19.46 -6.83 4.17
CA LEU A 3 -18.07 -6.48 3.82
C LEU A 3 -17.76 -5.00 4.10
N GLU A 4 -18.75 -4.15 3.92
CA GLU A 4 -18.69 -2.71 4.15
C GLU A 4 -18.39 -2.39 5.63
N VAL A 5 -18.90 -3.21 6.56
CA VAL A 5 -18.65 -3.04 8.01
C VAL A 5 -17.22 -3.44 8.36
N TYR A 6 -16.65 -4.45 7.71
CA TYR A 6 -15.24 -4.79 7.88
C TYR A 6 -14.33 -3.69 7.33
N GLU A 7 -14.65 -3.16 6.14
CA GLU A 7 -13.92 -2.07 5.51
C GLU A 7 -13.96 -0.79 6.38
N GLU A 8 -15.13 -0.47 6.95
CA GLU A 8 -15.29 0.66 7.87
C GLU A 8 -14.49 0.47 9.17
N LYS A 9 -14.50 -0.73 9.76
CA LYS A 9 -13.67 -1.01 10.93
C LYS A 9 -12.18 -0.85 10.64
N TRP A 10 -11.75 -1.20 9.43
CA TRP A 10 -10.36 -1.08 9.03
C TRP A 10 -9.95 0.38 8.82
N ILE A 11 -10.75 1.19 8.11
CA ILE A 11 -10.41 2.60 7.84
C ILE A 11 -10.33 3.43 9.13
N ARG A 12 -11.15 3.11 10.16
CA ARG A 12 -11.08 3.77 11.48
C ARG A 12 -9.71 3.63 12.15
N LYS A 13 -8.94 2.59 11.81
CA LYS A 13 -7.59 2.34 12.36
C LYS A 13 -6.48 2.97 11.53
N LEU A 14 -6.79 3.52 10.34
CA LEU A 14 -5.78 4.00 9.40
C LEU A 14 -4.89 5.10 9.99
N ARG A 15 -5.49 6.11 10.62
CA ARG A 15 -4.74 7.24 11.18
C ARG A 15 -3.80 6.79 12.30
N ALA A 16 -4.22 5.82 13.11
CA ALA A 16 -3.38 5.20 14.13
C ALA A 16 -2.21 4.38 13.54
N ALA A 17 -2.26 4.01 12.26
CA ALA A 17 -1.18 3.32 11.58
C ALA A 17 -0.04 4.26 11.14
N ARG A 18 -0.21 5.58 11.20
CA ARG A 18 0.81 6.59 10.83
C ARG A 18 2.20 6.30 11.41
N PRO A 19 2.40 6.19 12.74
CA PRO A 19 3.73 5.93 13.31
C PRO A 19 4.30 4.59 12.87
N LYS A 20 3.46 3.56 12.77
CA LYS A 20 3.87 2.22 12.31
C LYS A 20 4.32 2.25 10.85
N TRP A 21 3.61 2.95 9.98
CA TRP A 21 3.94 3.07 8.57
C TRP A 21 5.30 3.77 8.39
N ILE A 22 5.50 4.91 9.06
CA ILE A 22 6.78 5.64 9.03
C ILE A 22 7.92 4.73 9.50
N ALA A 23 7.73 4.05 10.64
CA ALA A 23 8.74 3.15 11.18
C ALA A 23 9.09 2.02 10.22
N MET A 24 8.11 1.45 9.49
CA MET A 24 8.37 0.41 8.49
C MET A 24 9.12 0.94 7.27
N VAL A 25 8.74 2.10 6.76
CA VAL A 25 9.43 2.70 5.60
C VAL A 25 10.89 3.03 5.95
N LYS A 26 11.14 3.50 7.18
CA LYS A 26 12.49 3.84 7.66
C LYS A 26 13.41 2.65 7.90
N ARG A 27 12.92 1.41 7.89
CA ARG A 27 13.77 0.21 8.04
C ARG A 27 14.72 0.05 6.86
N ALA A 28 15.92 -0.45 7.12
CA ALA A 28 16.93 -0.70 6.08
C ALA A 28 16.42 -1.69 5.02
N GLU A 29 15.58 -2.64 5.41
CA GLU A 29 15.06 -3.69 4.53
C GLU A 29 13.84 -3.23 3.70
N SER A 30 13.38 -1.99 3.85
CA SER A 30 12.13 -1.52 3.23
C SER A 30 12.18 -1.48 1.71
N LEU A 31 13.36 -1.17 1.13
CA LEU A 31 13.57 -1.21 -0.32
C LEU A 31 13.45 -2.64 -0.86
N ASP A 32 14.07 -3.60 -0.18
CA ASP A 32 14.04 -5.00 -0.58
C ASP A 32 12.63 -5.57 -0.48
N ALA A 33 11.89 -5.21 0.58
CA ALA A 33 10.49 -5.56 0.72
C ALA A 33 9.63 -4.96 -0.40
N TYR A 34 9.87 -3.69 -0.78
CA TYR A 34 9.19 -3.04 -1.90
C TYR A 34 9.47 -3.76 -3.22
N VAL A 35 10.74 -4.01 -3.54
CA VAL A 35 11.15 -4.68 -4.78
C VAL A 35 10.49 -6.04 -4.91
N LYS A 36 10.56 -6.87 -3.87
CA LYS A 36 9.92 -8.20 -3.83
C LYS A 36 8.41 -8.11 -3.97
N GLY A 37 7.77 -7.16 -3.28
CA GLY A 37 6.33 -6.96 -3.34
C GLY A 37 5.84 -6.59 -4.74
N ILE A 38 6.53 -5.67 -5.42
CA ILE A 38 6.18 -5.29 -6.79
C ILE A 38 6.47 -6.42 -7.78
N ALA A 39 7.57 -7.17 -7.59
CA ALA A 39 7.91 -8.32 -8.43
C ALA A 39 6.79 -9.37 -8.38
N ALA A 40 6.32 -9.69 -7.17
CA ALA A 40 5.24 -10.66 -6.97
C ALA A 40 3.92 -10.23 -7.64
N VAL A 41 3.59 -8.94 -7.61
CA VAL A 41 2.33 -8.42 -8.18
C VAL A 41 2.40 -8.31 -9.70
N THR A 42 3.54 -7.88 -10.24
CA THR A 42 3.68 -7.55 -11.67
C THR A 42 4.26 -8.68 -12.51
N GLY A 43 4.89 -9.68 -11.87
CA GLY A 43 5.67 -10.71 -12.55
C GLY A 43 7.00 -10.21 -13.13
N LEU A 44 7.35 -8.94 -12.91
CA LEU A 44 8.60 -8.36 -13.43
C LEU A 44 9.80 -8.84 -12.59
N PRO A 45 10.99 -9.01 -13.21
CA PRO A 45 12.21 -9.33 -12.47
C PRO A 45 12.56 -8.27 -11.43
N GLU A 46 13.07 -8.70 -10.26
CA GLU A 46 13.52 -7.79 -9.20
C GLU A 46 14.57 -6.78 -9.69
N SER A 47 15.45 -7.19 -10.59
CA SER A 47 16.47 -6.32 -11.21
C SER A 47 15.85 -5.16 -11.98
N THR A 48 14.79 -5.43 -12.76
CA THR A 48 14.02 -4.41 -13.47
C THR A 48 13.40 -3.40 -12.50
N ILE A 49 12.85 -3.89 -11.38
CA ILE A 49 12.24 -3.01 -10.37
C ILE A 49 13.31 -2.21 -9.64
N ARG A 50 14.47 -2.79 -9.31
CA ARG A 50 15.60 -2.06 -8.72
C ARG A 50 16.14 -0.95 -9.63
N ALA A 51 16.07 -1.14 -10.95
CA ALA A 51 16.44 -0.13 -11.93
C ALA A 51 15.37 0.97 -12.12
N SER A 52 14.16 0.76 -11.61
CA SER A 52 13.05 1.70 -11.77
C SER A 52 13.27 3.02 -11.03
N PHE A 53 12.61 4.08 -11.49
CA PHE A 53 12.66 5.40 -10.87
C PHE A 53 12.26 5.37 -9.37
N PRO A 54 11.20 4.68 -8.93
CA PRO A 54 10.88 4.57 -7.51
C PRO A 54 12.00 3.95 -6.65
N ALA A 55 12.61 2.86 -7.12
CA ALA A 55 13.67 2.18 -6.38
C ALA A 55 14.95 3.02 -6.30
N ARG A 56 15.29 3.74 -7.38
CA ARG A 56 16.44 4.65 -7.41
C ARG A 56 16.31 5.84 -6.45
N ASN A 57 15.10 6.34 -6.25
CA ASN A 57 14.82 7.45 -5.34
C ASN A 57 14.38 6.99 -3.94
N TRP A 58 14.53 5.69 -3.61
CA TRP A 58 14.02 5.15 -2.37
C TRP A 58 14.68 5.74 -1.14
N ALA A 59 15.98 6.02 -1.19
CA ALA A 59 16.71 6.61 -0.07
C ALA A 59 16.13 7.98 0.33
N GLU A 60 15.78 8.82 -0.65
CA GLU A 60 15.13 10.10 -0.39
C GLU A 60 13.73 9.92 0.20
N PHE A 61 12.94 9.03 -0.40
CA PHE A 61 11.60 8.68 0.10
C PHE A 61 11.65 8.18 1.55
N GLN A 62 12.61 7.31 1.86
CA GLN A 62 12.83 6.74 3.18
C GLN A 62 13.24 7.80 4.21
N ALA A 63 14.15 8.70 3.84
CA ALA A 63 14.58 9.80 4.71
C ALA A 63 13.43 10.78 5.01
N ASN A 64 12.52 10.96 4.06
CA ASN A 64 11.42 11.93 4.12
C ASN A 64 10.04 11.28 4.34
N ALA A 65 9.98 10.07 4.88
CA ALA A 65 8.73 9.30 5.03
C ALA A 65 7.59 10.08 5.71
N GLU A 66 7.90 10.96 6.67
CA GLU A 66 6.95 11.84 7.33
C GLU A 66 6.20 12.78 6.38
N ARG A 67 6.83 13.20 5.27
CA ARG A 67 6.21 14.06 4.26
C ARG A 67 5.19 13.31 3.40
N TYR A 68 5.35 12.00 3.27
CA TYR A 68 4.54 11.17 2.37
C TYR A 68 3.42 10.41 3.08
N VAL A 69 3.50 10.26 4.42
CA VAL A 69 2.50 9.47 5.17
C VAL A 69 1.08 10.05 5.05
N ASP A 70 0.95 11.38 4.99
CA ASP A 70 -0.37 12.02 4.88
C ASP A 70 -0.95 11.85 3.46
N ILE A 71 -0.09 11.79 2.44
CA ILE A 71 -0.48 11.41 1.07
C ILE A 71 -0.97 9.96 1.03
N TRP A 72 -0.23 9.05 1.68
CA TRP A 72 -0.61 7.63 1.79
C TRP A 72 -1.98 7.48 2.49
N ILE A 73 -2.20 8.16 3.61
CA ILE A 73 -3.50 8.18 4.31
C ILE A 73 -4.60 8.67 3.38
N SER A 74 -4.40 9.82 2.72
CA SER A 74 -5.40 10.42 1.82
C SER A 74 -5.79 9.50 0.67
N LYS A 75 -4.81 8.79 0.08
CA LYS A 75 -5.07 7.81 -1.00
C LYS A 75 -5.88 6.62 -0.51
N ILE A 76 -5.64 6.13 0.70
CA ILE A 76 -6.43 5.04 1.28
C ILE A 76 -7.84 5.52 1.63
N GLU A 77 -8.00 6.71 2.22
CA GLU A 77 -9.31 7.30 2.50
C GLU A 77 -10.11 7.50 1.20
N ALA A 78 -9.47 7.92 0.11
CA ALA A 78 -10.10 8.00 -1.21
C ALA A 78 -10.53 6.63 -1.75
N ALA A 79 -9.69 5.59 -1.63
CA ALA A 79 -10.04 4.24 -2.04
C ALA A 79 -11.23 3.67 -1.24
N TYR A 80 -11.28 3.97 0.07
CA TYR A 80 -12.41 3.63 0.93
C TYR A 80 -13.71 4.34 0.53
N ARG A 81 -13.66 5.65 0.21
CA ARG A 81 -14.83 6.40 -0.28
C ARG A 81 -15.40 5.78 -1.56
N LEU A 82 -14.53 5.27 -2.41
CA LEU A 82 -14.88 4.56 -3.64
C LEU A 82 -15.26 3.09 -3.43
N LYS A 83 -15.26 2.59 -2.18
CA LYS A 83 -15.53 1.19 -1.83
C LYS A 83 -14.70 0.19 -2.64
N LYS A 84 -13.48 0.58 -3.03
CA LYS A 84 -12.65 -0.23 -3.95
C LYS A 84 -12.40 -1.62 -3.38
N TRP A 85 -12.18 -1.74 -2.08
CA TRP A 85 -11.90 -3.03 -1.46
C TRP A 85 -13.11 -3.95 -1.50
N SER A 86 -14.26 -3.53 -0.94
CA SER A 86 -15.45 -4.38 -0.90
C SER A 86 -15.98 -4.71 -2.29
N THR A 87 -15.93 -3.77 -3.24
CA THR A 87 -16.31 -4.00 -4.64
C THR A 87 -15.41 -5.03 -5.32
N ASN A 88 -14.09 -4.86 -5.26
CA ASN A 88 -13.17 -5.80 -5.90
C ASN A 88 -13.19 -7.17 -5.21
N TYR A 89 -13.36 -7.20 -3.89
CA TYR A 89 -13.48 -8.44 -3.14
C TYR A 89 -14.72 -9.21 -3.58
N LYS A 90 -15.90 -8.56 -3.66
CA LYS A 90 -17.10 -9.21 -4.20
C LYS A 90 -16.87 -9.73 -5.62
N ALA A 91 -16.28 -8.91 -6.50
CA ALA A 91 -16.02 -9.29 -7.89
C ALA A 91 -15.11 -10.52 -8.01
N ALA A 92 -14.06 -10.61 -7.19
CA ALA A 92 -13.13 -11.74 -7.20
C ALA A 92 -13.77 -13.07 -6.76
N PHE A 93 -14.85 -13.02 -5.98
CA PHE A 93 -15.55 -14.19 -5.46
C PHE A 93 -16.95 -14.40 -6.06
N SER A 94 -17.42 -13.48 -6.91
CA SER A 94 -18.58 -13.72 -7.75
C SER A 94 -18.15 -14.53 -8.96
N THR A 95 -18.55 -15.79 -9.03
CA THR A 95 -18.34 -16.72 -10.15
C THR A 95 -19.14 -16.31 -11.38
N THR A 96 -18.82 -15.15 -11.95
CA THR A 96 -19.25 -14.76 -13.30
C THR A 96 -17.99 -14.58 -14.14
N GLY A 97 -17.51 -15.72 -14.63
CA GLY A 97 -16.79 -15.77 -15.90
C GLY A 97 -17.77 -15.65 -17.05
#